data_AF-A0A537I851-F1
#
_entry.id   AF-A0A537I851-F1
#
_cell.length_a   1.000
_cell.length_b   1.000
_cell.length_c   1.000
_cell.angle_alpha   90.00
_cell.angle_beta   90.00
_cell.angle_gamma   90.00
#
_symmetry.space_group_name_H-M   'P 1'
#
loop_
_entity.id
_entity.type
_entity.pdbx_description
1 polymer ?
#
loop_
_entity_poly.entity_id
_entity_poly.type
_entity_poly.pdbx_seq_one_letter_code
_entity_poly.pdbx_strand_id
1 'polypeptide(L)' 'MKIWENVEAELIDLSLYDSLKVLGKRRVYEIDATGKSLGNLVREILMVLHKGKGWSMKSLPNWLEKYDPALLSRRIL' A
#
# COMPACT_ATOMS: atom_id res chain seq x y z
N MET A 1 21.10 -2.44 -2.92
CA MET A 1 20.61 -2.20 -4.30
C MET A 1 19.16 -1.77 -4.15
N LYS A 2 18.84 -0.49 -4.43
CA LYS A 2 17.66 0.17 -3.84
C LYS A 2 16.30 -0.47 -4.18
N ILE A 3 16.22 -1.15 -5.33
CA ILE A 3 14.99 -1.82 -5.78
C ILE A 3 14.60 -2.95 -4.81
N TRP A 4 15.54 -3.80 -4.42
CA TRP A 4 15.26 -4.93 -3.53
C TRP A 4 14.82 -4.49 -2.14
N GLU A 5 15.53 -3.52 -1.57
CA GLU A 5 15.17 -2.93 -0.27
C GLU A 5 13.74 -2.36 -0.27
N ASN A 6 13.34 -1.70 -1.37
CA ASN A 6 11.99 -1.15 -1.49
C ASN A 6 10.93 -2.25 -1.67
N VAL A 7 11.24 -3.31 -2.41
CA VAL A 7 10.33 -4.45 -2.61
C VAL A 7 10.11 -5.20 -1.31
N GLU A 8 11.19 -5.45 -0.55
CA GLU A 8 11.11 -6.08 0.77
C GLU A 8 10.31 -5.24 1.76
N ALA A 9 10.51 -3.91 1.76
CA ALA A 9 9.78 -2.99 2.62
C ALA A 9 8.27 -2.96 2.30
N GLU A 10 7.91 -3.00 1.01
CA GLU A 10 6.50 -3.05 0.57
C GLU A 10 5.85 -4.39 0.91
N LEU A 11 6.58 -5.50 0.80
CA LEU A 11 6.06 -6.83 1.11
C LEU A 11 5.52 -6.94 2.54
N ILE A 12 6.11 -6.21 3.48
CA ILE A 12 5.76 -6.21 4.91
C ILE A 12 5.02 -4.92 5.34
N ASP A 13 4.59 -4.09 4.40
CA ASP A 13 3.90 -2.82 4.65
C ASP A 13 4.66 -1.88 5.61
N LEU A 14 6.00 -1.81 5.51
CA LEU A 14 6.84 -1.06 6.44
C LEU A 14 6.49 0.45 6.46
N SER A 15 6.28 1.04 5.29
CA SER A 15 5.91 2.45 5.15
C SER A 15 4.56 2.76 5.78
N LEU A 16 3.59 1.85 5.64
CA LEU A 16 2.30 1.96 6.31
C LEU A 16 2.46 1.86 7.83
N TYR A 17 3.22 0.86 8.31
CA TYR A 17 3.47 0.67 9.73
C TYR A 17 4.06 1.93 10.37
N ASP A 18 5.09 2.51 9.75
CA ASP A 18 5.72 3.74 10.24
C ASP A 18 4.75 4.92 10.22
N SER A 19 3.97 5.07 9.15
CA SER A 19 2.94 6.10 9.05
C SER A 19 1.90 5.97 10.16
N LEU A 20 1.41 4.75 10.43
CA LEU A 20 0.45 4.47 11.49
C LEU A 20 1.04 4.74 12.88
N LYS A 21 2.30 4.39 13.09
CA LYS A 21 3.03 4.61 14.34
C LYS A 21 3.19 6.11 14.64
N VAL A 22 3.49 6.93 13.63
CA VAL A 22 3.75 8.36 13.79
C VAL A 22 2.45 9.18 13.80
N LEU A 23 1.52 8.92 12.88
CA LEU A 23 0.35 9.77 12.63
C LEU A 23 -0.93 9.24 13.29
N GLY A 24 -0.99 7.94 13.55
CA GLY A 24 -2.14 7.23 14.09
C GLY A 24 -3.18 6.85 13.02
N LYS A 25 -3.98 5.82 13.34
CA LYS A 25 -4.96 5.23 12.41
C LYS A 25 -5.98 6.22 11.83
N ARG A 26 -6.30 7.32 12.51
CA ARG A 26 -7.31 8.30 12.03
C ARG A 26 -6.80 9.22 10.93
N ARG A 27 -5.47 9.34 10.76
CA ARG A 27 -4.82 10.29 9.85
C ARG A 27 -4.07 9.62 8.70
N VAL A 28 -4.02 8.30 8.70
CA VAL A 28 -3.42 7.49 7.64
C VAL A 28 -4.54 6.82 6.88
N TYR A 29 -4.38 6.72 5.57
CA TYR A 29 -5.20 5.89 4.72
C TYR A 29 -4.31 5.34 3.62
N GLU A 30 -4.46 4.06 3.30
CA GLU A 30 -3.72 3.41 2.22
C GLU A 30 -4.67 3.08 1.08
N ILE A 31 -4.19 3.25 -0.14
CA ILE A 31 -4.98 3.09 -1.37
C ILE A 31 -4.29 2.04 -2.23
N ASP A 32 -5.02 0.96 -2.54
CA ASP A 32 -4.57 0.00 -3.55
C ASP A 32 -4.63 0.65 -4.93
N ALA A 33 -3.47 0.91 -5.54
CA ALA A 33 -3.39 1.51 -6.87
C ALA A 33 -3.47 0.47 -8.02
N THR A 34 -3.51 -0.82 -7.71
CA THR A 34 -3.39 -1.91 -8.70
C THR A 34 -4.45 -1.81 -9.80
N GLY A 35 -4.01 -1.67 -11.05
CA GLY A 35 -4.89 -1.66 -12.23
C GLY A 35 -5.85 -0.46 -12.32
N LYS A 36 -5.73 0.55 -11.45
CA LYS A 36 -6.58 1.74 -11.49
C LYS A 36 -6.05 2.77 -12.48
N SER A 37 -6.97 3.41 -13.21
CA SER A 37 -6.62 4.61 -13.99
C SER A 37 -6.34 5.78 -13.07
N LEU A 38 -5.54 6.75 -13.55
CA LEU A 38 -5.20 7.95 -12.79
C LEU A 38 -6.46 8.71 -12.30
N GLY A 39 -7.47 8.85 -13.16
CA GLY A 39 -8.72 9.53 -12.80
C GLY A 39 -9.50 8.80 -11.69
N ASN A 40 -9.47 7.47 -11.67
CA ASN A 40 -10.11 6.69 -10.60
C ASN A 40 -9.34 6.83 -9.28
N LEU A 41 -8.01 6.81 -9.35
CA LEU A 41 -7.14 6.98 -8.18
C LEU A 41 -7.35 8.35 -7.53
N VAL A 42 -7.37 9.42 -8.34
CA VAL A 42 -7.61 10.80 -7.84
C VAL A 42 -8.98 10.92 -7.20
N ARG A 43 -10.03 10.35 -7.82
CA ARG A 43 -11.38 10.34 -7.24
C ARG A 43 -11.41 9.63 -5.89
N GLU A 44 -10.72 8.52 -5.75
CA GLU A 44 -10.63 7.77 -4.50
C GLU A 44 -9.91 8.57 -3.40
N ILE A 45 -8.78 9.20 -3.72
CA ILE A 45 -8.06 10.08 -2.80
C ILE A 45 -8.99 11.19 -2.28
N LEU A 46 -9.70 11.87 -3.18
CA LEU A 46 -10.64 12.94 -2.82
C LEU A 46 -11.79 12.44 -1.94
N MET A 47 -12.33 11.26 -2.24
CA MET A 47 -13.38 10.64 -1.41
C MET A 47 -12.90 10.32 -0.01
N VAL A 48 -11.68 9.80 0.14
CA VAL A 48 -11.08 9.48 1.44
C VAL A 48 -10.91 10.75 2.27
N LEU A 49 -10.34 11.79 1.67
CA LEU A 49 -10.15 13.09 2.31
C LEU A 49 -11.48 13.70 2.75
N HIS A 50 -12.49 13.67 1.90
CA HIS A 50 -13.81 14.22 2.21
C HIS A 50 -14.53 13.44 3.32
N LYS A 51 -14.45 12.11 3.32
CA LYS A 51 -15.11 11.25 4.33
C LYS A 51 -14.43 11.31 5.70
N GLY A 52 -13.18 11.78 5.77
CA GLY A 52 -12.40 11.82 7.01
C GLY A 52 -12.18 10.43 7.63
N LYS A 53 -12.20 9.37 6.81
CA LYS A 53 -12.00 8.01 7.28
C LYS A 53 -10.51 7.71 7.36
N GLY A 54 -10.10 7.18 8.51
CA GLY A 54 -8.76 6.65 8.71
C GLY A 54 -8.61 5.22 8.19
N TRP A 55 -7.44 4.67 8.44
CA TRP A 55 -7.00 3.35 8.06
C TRP A 55 -7.85 2.25 8.72
N SER A 56 -8.08 1.17 7.97
CA SER A 56 -8.76 -0.05 8.43
C SER A 56 -8.04 -1.29 7.91
N MET A 57 -8.07 -2.37 8.68
CA MET A 57 -7.46 -3.65 8.32
C MET A 57 -8.21 -4.36 7.18
N LYS A 58 -9.43 -3.92 6.85
CA LYS A 58 -10.26 -4.49 5.78
C LYS A 58 -10.03 -3.85 4.40
N SER A 59 -9.23 -2.78 4.30
CA SER A 59 -9.15 -1.97 3.08
C SER A 59 -7.97 -2.29 2.18
N LEU A 60 -7.15 -3.32 2.47
CA LEU A 60 -5.79 -3.40 1.94
C LEU A 60 -5.42 -4.72 1.27
N PRO A 61 -4.52 -4.66 0.28
CA PRO A 61 -3.92 -5.86 -0.29
C PRO A 61 -2.92 -6.48 0.69
N ASN A 62 -3.10 -7.76 1.01
CA ASN A 62 -2.08 -8.55 1.71
C ASN A 62 -1.05 -9.04 0.68
N TRP A 63 0.11 -8.37 0.59
CA TRP A 63 1.16 -8.74 -0.36
C TRP A 63 1.84 -10.06 -0.01
N LEU A 64 1.97 -10.39 1.28
CA LEU A 64 2.50 -11.69 1.73
C LEU A 64 1.63 -12.85 1.24
N GLU A 65 0.31 -12.69 1.23
CA GLU A 65 -0.61 -13.71 0.71
C GLU A 65 -0.51 -13.87 -0.82
N LYS A 66 -0.17 -12.79 -1.53
CA LYS A 66 0.01 -12.80 -2.99
C LYS A 66 1.43 -13.18 -3.42
N TYR A 67 2.34 -13.38 -2.48
CA TYR A 67 3.75 -13.58 -2.74
C TYR A 67 4.04 -14.98 -3.28
N ASP A 68 4.67 -15.04 -4.46
CA ASP A 68 5.34 -16.23 -4.96
C ASP A 68 6.84 -15.91 -5.17
N PRO A 69 7.75 -16.51 -4.38
CA PRO A 69 9.19 -16.25 -4.46
C PRO A 69 9.80 -16.59 -5.82
N ALA A 70 9.26 -17.60 -6.52
CA ALA A 70 9.76 -18.01 -7.82
C ALA A 70 9.33 -17.04 -8.93
N LEU A 71 8.12 -16.48 -8.85
CA LEU A 71 7.65 -15.45 -9.78
C LEU A 71 8.35 -14.11 -9.57
N LEU A 72 8.58 -13.71 -8.32
CA LEU A 72 9.23 -12.42 -8.02
C LEU A 72 10.67 -12.39 -8.54
N SER A 73 11.43 -13.46 -8.30
CA SER A 73 12.82 -13.60 -8.74
C SER A 73 12.97 -13.48 -10.26
N ARG A 74 11.96 -13.90 -11.03
CA ARG A 74 11.94 -13.83 -12.51
C ARG A 74 11.57 -12.45 -13.07
N ARG A 75 11.01 -11.54 -12.27
CA ARG A 75 10.53 -10.22 -12.71
C ARG A 75 11.48 -9.07 -12.35
N ILE A 76 12.34 -9.27 -11.35
CA ILE A 76 13.25 -8.24 -10.82
C ILE A 76 14.68 -8.44 -11.36
N LEU A 77 15.00 -9.64 -11.85
CA LEU A 77 16.23 -9.96 -12.61
C LEU A 77 15.98 -9.81 -14.12
#